data_AF-A0A537FEE2-F1
#
_entry.id   AF-A0A537FEE2-F1
#
_cell.length_a   1.000
_cell.length_b   1.000
_cell.length_c   1.000
_cell.angle_alpha   90.00
_cell.angle_beta   90.00
_cell.angle_gamma   90.00
#
_symmetry.space_group_name_H-M   'P 1'
#
loop_
_entity.id
_entity.type
_entity.pdbx_description
1 polymer ?
#
loop_
_entity_poly.entity_id
_entity_poly.type
_entity_poly.pdbx_seq_one_letter_code
_entity_poly.pdbx_strand_id
1 'polypeptide(L)'
;MPYLGGDWTQFPEYVVHATTESGYILLKYGARNANAVLGASDTKPVRVDVELDGKPIEKGKAGADIQWDSMGSFLLVAENRLYDIVRTKDFETHELKLITKADDLRLYTYTFG
;
A
#
# COMPACT_ATOMS: atom_id res chain seq x y z
N MET A 1 5.05 13.86 -0.89
CA MET A 1 5.68 12.97 0.12
C MET A 1 4.57 12.24 0.85
N PRO A 2 4.79 10.96 1.23
CA PRO A 2 3.79 10.20 1.97
C PRO A 2 3.66 10.76 3.39
N TYR A 3 2.48 10.60 4.00
CA TYR A 3 2.34 10.71 5.44
C TYR A 3 2.43 9.31 6.05
N LEU A 4 3.32 9.13 7.02
CA LEU A 4 3.54 7.87 7.72
C LEU A 4 2.95 7.96 9.12
N GLY A 5 2.06 7.04 9.46
CA GLY A 5 1.52 6.87 10.81
C GLY A 5 2.04 5.59 11.45
N GLY A 6 2.33 5.63 12.75
CA GLY A 6 2.96 4.54 13.49
C GLY A 6 4.50 4.62 13.46
N ASP A 7 5.15 3.52 13.82
CA ASP A 7 6.60 3.46 13.99
C ASP A 7 7.30 3.04 12.70
N TRP A 8 7.89 4.03 12.01
CA TRP A 8 8.63 3.83 10.77
C TRP A 8 10.10 4.24 10.93
N THR A 9 11.00 3.41 10.40
CA THR A 9 12.43 3.70 10.35
C THR A 9 12.86 3.99 8.92
N GLN A 10 13.55 5.10 8.71
CA GLN A 10 14.12 5.48 7.41
C GLN A 10 15.51 4.85 7.21
N PHE A 11 15.69 4.22 6.06
CA PHE A 11 16.97 3.81 5.48
C PHE A 11 17.25 4.62 4.19
N PRO A 12 18.46 4.57 3.60
CA PRO A 12 18.74 5.36 2.40
C PRO A 12 17.79 5.06 1.23
N GLU A 13 17.34 3.81 1.07
CA GLU A 13 16.53 3.36 -0.08
C GLU A 13 15.04 3.16 0.22
N TYR A 14 14.64 3.04 1.50
CA TYR A 14 13.26 2.73 1.88
C TYR A 14 12.92 3.18 3.29
N VAL A 15 11.63 3.23 3.60
CA VAL A 15 11.12 3.21 4.98
C VAL A 15 10.62 1.81 5.32
N VAL A 16 10.81 1.39 6.56
CA VAL A 16 10.34 0.09 7.06
C VAL A 16 9.49 0.25 8.31
N HIS A 17 8.38 -0.48 8.35
CA HIS A 17 7.57 -0.68 9.54
C HIS A 17 8.14 -1.90 10.29
N ALA A 18 8.85 -1.66 11.40
CA ALA A 18 9.63 -2.69 12.09
C ALA A 18 8.98 -3.15 13.42
N THR A 19 7.66 -3.02 13.55
CA THR A 19 6.91 -3.38 14.75
C THR A 19 5.62 -4.12 14.38
N THR A 20 4.97 -4.71 15.37
CA THR A 20 3.63 -5.33 15.22
C THR A 20 2.49 -4.39 15.61
N GLU A 21 2.80 -3.16 16.02
CA GLU A 21 1.78 -2.13 16.24
C GLU A 21 1.18 -1.70 14.91
N SER A 22 0.03 -1.02 14.92
CA SER A 22 -0.58 -0.59 13.65
C SER A 22 0.19 0.58 13.06
N GLY A 23 0.60 0.44 11.80
CA GLY A 23 1.18 1.50 10.99
C GLY A 23 0.42 1.72 9.68
N TYR A 24 0.59 2.89 9.07
CA TYR A 24 0.05 3.15 7.74
C TYR A 24 0.88 4.14 6.92
N ILE A 25 0.76 4.01 5.60
CA ILE A 25 1.22 4.97 4.59
C ILE A 25 -0.02 5.63 3.98
N LEU A 26 -0.07 6.96 3.96
CA LEU A 26 -1.14 7.74 3.36
C LEU A 26 -0.61 8.56 2.17
N LEU A 27 -1.25 8.43 1.02
CA LEU A 27 -0.88 9.05 -0.24
C LEU A 27 -2.08 9.81 -0.82
N LYS A 28 -1.93 11.12 -1.01
CA LYS A 28 -2.88 11.93 -1.79
C LYS A 28 -2.35 12.08 -3.21
N TYR A 29 -3.18 11.81 -4.21
CA TYR A 29 -2.78 11.87 -5.61
C TYR A 29 -3.94 12.25 -6.53
N GLY A 30 -3.62 12.75 -7.71
CA GLY A 30 -4.55 12.94 -8.82
C GLY A 30 -4.01 12.22 -10.06
N ALA A 31 -4.58 11.07 -10.38
CA ALA A 31 -4.14 10.20 -11.47
C ALA A 31 -5.18 9.11 -11.75
N ARG A 32 -4.95 8.28 -12.77
CA ARG A 32 -5.78 7.08 -13.03
C ARG A 32 -5.25 5.87 -12.27
N ASN A 33 -3.96 5.85 -12.00
CA ASN A 33 -3.27 4.70 -11.45
C ASN A 33 -2.44 5.10 -10.24
N ALA A 34 -2.42 4.23 -9.23
CA ALA A 34 -1.51 4.33 -8.10
C ALA A 34 -0.83 2.98 -7.88
N ASN A 35 0.49 3.02 -7.77
CA ASN A 35 1.34 1.84 -7.58
C ASN A 35 2.37 2.14 -6.48
N ALA A 36 2.89 1.09 -5.85
CA ALA A 36 3.99 1.22 -4.90
C ALA A 36 5.02 0.10 -5.11
N VAL A 37 6.30 0.44 -5.00
CA VAL A 37 7.35 -0.57 -4.85
C VAL A 37 7.42 -0.92 -3.38
N LEU A 38 6.91 -2.11 -3.05
CA LEU A 38 6.85 -2.64 -1.69
C LEU A 38 7.78 -3.84 -1.57
N GLY A 39 8.14 -4.15 -0.33
CA GLY A 39 8.95 -5.31 -0.01
C GLY A 39 8.70 -5.86 1.38
N ALA A 40 9.13 -7.10 1.57
CA ALA A 40 9.22 -7.81 2.83
C ALA A 40 10.37 -8.83 2.72
N SER A 41 10.81 -9.43 3.83
CA SER A 41 11.69 -10.59 3.77
C SER A 41 10.98 -11.80 3.18
N ASP A 42 11.72 -12.61 2.44
CA ASP A 42 11.20 -13.80 1.72
C ASP A 42 10.66 -14.89 2.66
N THR A 43 10.75 -14.71 3.98
CA THR A 43 10.34 -15.70 4.97
C THR A 43 8.84 -15.71 5.22
N LYS A 44 8.15 -14.57 5.03
CA LYS A 44 6.71 -14.47 5.30
C LYS A 44 6.08 -13.30 4.52
N PRO A 45 5.02 -13.55 3.72
CA PRO A 45 4.27 -12.47 3.10
C PRO A 45 3.65 -11.53 4.14
N VAL A 46 3.80 -10.23 3.92
CA VAL A 46 3.19 -9.17 4.72
C VAL A 46 1.84 -8.80 4.12
N ARG A 47 0.77 -8.93 4.92
CA ARG A 47 -0.55 -8.42 4.55
C ARG A 47 -0.60 -6.92 4.73
N VAL A 48 -1.10 -6.23 3.70
CA VAL A 48 -1.37 -4.79 3.74
C VAL A 48 -2.85 -4.57 3.41
N ASP A 49 -3.62 -4.09 4.39
CA ASP A 49 -5.00 -3.66 4.14
C ASP A 49 -4.99 -2.35 3.36
N VAL A 50 -5.88 -2.23 2.39
CA VAL A 50 -5.88 -1.12 1.43
C VAL A 50 -7.21 -0.40 1.47
N GLU A 51 -7.17 0.92 1.63
CA GLU A 51 -8.34 1.79 1.54
C GLU A 51 -8.13 2.86 0.47
N LEU A 52 -9.20 3.19 -0.26
CA LEU A 52 -9.31 4.35 -1.14
C LEU A 52 -10.44 5.23 -0.62
N ASP A 53 -10.13 6.48 -0.32
CA ASP A 53 -11.05 7.47 0.26
C ASP A 53 -11.72 6.96 1.55
N GLY A 54 -10.95 6.28 2.40
CA GLY A 54 -11.38 5.75 3.70
C GLY A 54 -12.30 4.53 3.62
N LYS A 55 -12.37 3.85 2.47
CA LYS A 55 -13.16 2.63 2.26
C LYS A 55 -12.34 1.56 1.58
N PRO A 56 -12.67 0.27 1.74
CA PRO A 56 -12.11 -0.78 0.90
C PRO A 56 -12.24 -0.43 -0.60
N ILE A 57 -11.19 -0.70 -1.37
CA ILE A 57 -11.19 -0.53 -2.83
C ILE A 57 -12.27 -1.43 -3.44
N GLU A 58 -13.13 -0.85 -4.26
CA GLU A 58 -14.08 -1.61 -5.05
C GLU A 58 -13.43 -2.28 -6.26
N LYS A 59 -13.94 -3.43 -6.69
CA LYS A 59 -13.37 -4.22 -7.80
C LYS A 59 -13.15 -3.41 -9.09
N GLY A 60 -14.03 -2.45 -9.38
CA GLY A 60 -13.93 -1.61 -10.57
C GLY A 60 -12.80 -0.57 -10.55
N LYS A 61 -12.18 -0.33 -9.38
CA LYS A 61 -11.07 0.61 -9.18
C LYS A 61 -9.77 -0.08 -8.77
N ALA A 62 -9.76 -1.40 -8.67
CA ALA A 62 -8.63 -2.15 -8.16
C ALA A 62 -7.57 -2.44 -9.22
N GLY A 63 -6.31 -2.31 -8.81
CA GLY A 63 -5.18 -2.86 -9.55
C GLY A 63 -5.08 -4.37 -9.41
N ALA A 64 -4.21 -4.98 -10.22
CA ALA A 64 -4.10 -6.43 -10.37
C ALA A 64 -3.65 -7.15 -9.09
N ASP A 65 -3.02 -6.46 -8.15
CA ASP A 65 -2.49 -7.05 -6.91
C ASP A 65 -3.47 -7.01 -5.73
N ILE A 66 -4.63 -6.36 -5.90
CA ILE A 66 -5.65 -6.29 -4.85
C ILE A 66 -6.46 -7.58 -4.79
N GLN A 67 -6.62 -8.05 -3.56
CA GLN A 67 -7.47 -9.16 -3.17
C GLN A 67 -8.54 -8.67 -2.19
N TRP A 68 -9.54 -9.51 -1.94
CA TRP A 68 -10.63 -9.21 -1.00
C TRP A 68 -10.93 -10.40 -0.11
N ASP A 69 -11.27 -10.12 1.14
CA ASP A 69 -11.82 -11.08 2.09
C ASP A 69 -12.98 -10.44 2.88
N SER A 70 -13.37 -11.07 3.99
CA SER A 70 -14.45 -10.57 4.86
C SER A 70 -14.14 -9.25 5.56
N MET A 71 -12.86 -8.83 5.63
CA MET A 71 -12.45 -7.57 6.27
C MET A 71 -12.35 -6.42 5.27
N GLY A 72 -12.09 -6.70 3.99
CA GLY A 72 -12.04 -5.69 2.95
C GLY A 72 -11.00 -6.02 1.87
N SER A 73 -10.50 -4.98 1.21
CA SER A 73 -9.44 -5.08 0.22
C SER A 73 -8.07 -5.10 0.88
N PHE A 74 -7.18 -5.93 0.35
CA PHE A 74 -5.81 -6.07 0.82
C PHE A 74 -4.88 -6.48 -0.33
N LEU A 75 -3.57 -6.42 -0.10
CA LEU A 75 -2.57 -7.06 -0.93
C LEU A 75 -1.59 -7.86 -0.06
N LEU A 76 -0.86 -8.79 -0.67
CA LEU A 76 0.19 -9.55 -0.01
C LEU A 76 1.54 -9.16 -0.60
N VAL A 77 2.42 -8.63 0.24
CA VAL A 77 3.80 -8.30 -0.12
C VAL A 77 4.69 -9.49 0.21
N ALA A 78 5.11 -10.24 -0.80
CA ALA A 78 6.00 -11.38 -0.65
C ALA A 78 7.37 -11.17 -1.34
N GLU A 79 7.45 -10.17 -2.23
CA GLU A 79 8.61 -9.89 -3.05
C GLU A 79 8.84 -8.38 -3.14
N ASN A 80 10.10 -7.98 -3.35
CA ASN A 80 10.48 -6.60 -3.67
C ASN A 80 10.13 -6.28 -5.13
N ARG A 81 8.92 -5.76 -5.38
CA ARG A 81 8.47 -5.40 -6.73
C ARG A 81 7.47 -4.25 -6.73
N LEU A 82 7.11 -3.80 -7.92
CA LEU A 82 5.99 -2.88 -8.13
C LEU A 82 4.67 -3.64 -7.91
N TYR A 83 3.81 -3.09 -7.04
CA TYR A 83 2.44 -3.54 -6.80
C TYR A 83 1.46 -2.54 -7.42
N ASP A 84 0.50 -3.08 -8.18
CA ASP A 84 -0.57 -2.36 -8.86
C ASP A 84 -1.82 -2.34 -7.97
N ILE A 85 -2.13 -1.15 -7.43
CA ILE A 85 -3.05 -0.99 -6.31
C ILE A 85 -4.38 -0.38 -6.74
N VAL A 86 -4.34 0.73 -7.49
CA VAL A 86 -5.55 1.43 -7.97
C VAL A 86 -5.50 1.60 -9.48
N ARG A 87 -6.62 1.32 -10.15
CA ARG A 87 -6.86 1.59 -11.57
C ARG A 87 -8.27 2.14 -11.77
N THR A 88 -8.38 3.44 -12.04
CA THR A 88 -9.63 4.07 -12.46
C THR A 88 -9.65 4.29 -13.96
N LYS A 89 -10.86 4.44 -14.51
CA LYS A 89 -11.06 4.75 -15.93
C LYS A 89 -10.70 6.21 -16.23
N ASP A 90 -11.16 7.10 -15.35
CA ASP A 90 -11.04 8.55 -15.50
C ASP A 90 -9.98 9.09 -14.54
N PHE A 91 -9.44 10.27 -14.87
CA PHE A 91 -8.52 10.96 -13.97
C PHE A 91 -9.29 11.47 -12.75
N GLU A 92 -8.94 10.99 -11.58
CA GLU A 92 -9.63 11.30 -10.32
C GLU A 92 -8.59 11.66 -9.24
N THR A 93 -9.03 12.40 -8.22
CA THR A 93 -8.23 12.70 -7.04
C THR A 93 -8.67 11.80 -5.91
N HIS A 94 -7.71 11.12 -5.28
CA HIS A 94 -7.98 10.18 -4.21
C HIS A 94 -6.99 10.28 -3.06
N GLU A 95 -7.40 9.72 -1.93
CA GLU A 95 -6.55 9.35 -0.82
C GLU A 95 -6.40 7.82 -0.76
N LEU A 96 -5.20 7.33 -1.04
CA LEU A 96 -4.84 5.92 -0.88
C LEU A 96 -4.16 5.70 0.47
N LYS A 97 -4.66 4.73 1.23
CA LYS A 97 -4.10 4.33 2.53
C LYS A 97 -3.71 2.85 2.52
N LEU A 98 -2.46 2.58 2.90
CA LEU A 98 -1.90 1.24 3.05
C LEU A 98 -1.65 0.99 4.53
N ILE A 99 -2.32 0.00 5.12
CA ILE A 99 -2.34 -0.25 6.56
C ILE A 99 -1.67 -1.60 6.82
N THR A 100 -0.79 -1.66 7.82
CA THR A 100 -0.15 -2.90 8.26
C THR A 100 -0.20 -3.02 9.77
N LYS A 101 -0.30 -4.26 10.25
CA LYS A 101 -0.02 -4.67 11.65
C LYS A 101 1.09 -5.72 11.70
N ALA A 102 1.79 -5.90 10.59
CA ALA A 102 2.93 -6.78 10.48
C ALA A 102 4.19 -5.93 10.47
N ASP A 103 5.23 -6.49 11.06
CA ASP A 103 6.59 -6.03 10.89
C ASP A 103 7.07 -6.31 9.45
N ASP A 104 8.20 -5.68 9.10
CA ASP A 104 8.95 -5.89 7.87
C ASP A 104 8.28 -5.43 6.57
N LEU A 105 7.22 -4.61 6.64
CA LEU A 105 6.73 -3.90 5.44
C LEU A 105 7.72 -2.79 5.06
N ARG A 106 8.23 -2.84 3.84
CA ARG A 106 9.13 -1.82 3.27
C ARG A 106 8.45 -1.07 2.15
N LEU A 107 8.57 0.26 2.15
CA LEU A 107 8.17 1.13 1.04
C LEU A 107 9.42 1.76 0.44
N TYR A 108 9.71 1.44 -0.82
CA TYR A 108 10.83 2.00 -1.58
C TYR A 108 10.40 3.25 -2.36
N THR A 109 9.27 3.17 -3.05
CA THR A 109 8.72 4.29 -3.81
C THR A 109 7.22 4.12 -4.05
N TYR A 110 6.57 5.18 -4.50
CA TYR A 110 5.20 5.19 -4.99
C TYR A 110 5.15 5.98 -6.30
N THR A 111 4.27 5.57 -7.20
CA THR A 111 4.15 6.17 -8.54
C THR A 111 2.70 6.32 -8.94
N PHE A 112 2.40 7.35 -9.73
CA PHE A 112 1.07 7.65 -10.25
C PHE A 112 1.12 7.78 -11.78
N GLY A 113 0.03 7.37 -12.45
CA GLY A 113 -0.07 7.35 -13.92
C GLY A 113 -1.47 7.63 -14.44
#